data_AF-A0AAW1RWN6-F1
#
_entry.id   AF-A0AAW1RWN6-F1
#
_cell.length_a   1.000
_cell.length_b   1.000
_cell.length_c   1.000
_cell.angle_alpha   90.00
_cell.angle_beta   90.00
_cell.angle_gamma   90.00
#
_symmetry.space_group_name_H-M   'P 1'
#
loop_
_entity.id
_entity.type
_entity.pdbx_description
1 polymer ?
#
loop_
_entity_poly.entity_id
_entity_poly.type
_entity_poly.pdbx_seq_one_letter_code
_entity_poly.pdbx_strand_id
1 'polypeptide(L)'
;MLPVRFFEGLPPVKLFWRRVGKKQPGYTSGVDRQLLRVTRPRRRSGAPEDVVYKSKAASLALAVSVKWLSSPEKIQGEVTALKHDRSTIGLCEHQFEGAELVVISADLRIVRAMRRSVVANGHPSGDLQADSEAESNKRRLLWVDEVPRVLAYNKFVKSGYRAGYTPWQCACSVVHLHNETGNIWAHLGPLLALIVGLACGQISPWPMERLAFWELIIPICLVFCGSVTYHTMQANHTRYRQWILIDVCGVFILCLSGVKGVLWWAFRCHPGIRWGFIIAYYGTSLACIAGGLLSKTALGRALPMLALFLIRFALVGARFRLGLGDSEATWRFFSVEVLCLLAASINTARVPERWFTSLEAKHRRKPGLFDYWLNSHQIMHLLVLVIISQIYLGAHKDYIHHTHNLGQCPMVPVPGLEPLVADLSGRT
;
A
#
# COMPACT_ATOMS: atom_id res chain seq x y z
N MET A 1 -35.75 -39.00 -10.65
CA MET A 1 -36.22 -39.63 -9.40
C MET A 1 -35.38 -39.07 -8.24
N LEU A 2 -36.02 -38.29 -7.36
CA LEU A 2 -35.61 -38.03 -5.96
C LEU A 2 -35.98 -39.26 -5.09
N PRO A 3 -35.74 -39.34 -3.75
CA PRO A 3 -35.04 -38.42 -2.82
C PRO A 3 -34.13 -39.13 -1.76
N VAL A 4 -33.49 -38.36 -0.87
CA VAL A 4 -33.47 -38.47 0.63
C VAL A 4 -32.45 -37.41 1.14
N ARG A 5 -32.85 -36.17 1.46
CA ARG A 5 -33.20 -35.60 2.79
C ARG A 5 -32.35 -36.08 3.97
N PHE A 6 -31.44 -35.23 4.47
CA PHE A 6 -31.08 -35.18 5.90
C PHE A 6 -30.57 -33.77 6.28
N PHE A 7 -30.96 -33.32 7.47
CA PHE A 7 -30.75 -32.01 8.13
C PHE A 7 -31.82 -30.92 7.92
N GLU A 8 -32.98 -31.18 8.54
CA GLU A 8 -33.76 -30.15 9.24
C GLU A 8 -33.26 -30.05 10.69
N GLY A 9 -33.17 -28.83 11.22
CA GLY A 9 -33.11 -28.59 12.67
C GLY A 9 -31.92 -27.78 13.15
N LEU A 10 -31.97 -26.45 12.97
CA LEU A 10 -31.42 -25.44 13.91
C LEU A 10 -32.15 -24.09 13.66
N PRO A 11 -32.39 -23.26 14.70
CA PRO A 11 -33.41 -22.20 14.70
C PRO A 11 -32.95 -20.89 14.04
N PRO A 12 -33.88 -20.02 13.57
CA PRO A 12 -33.52 -18.75 12.94
C PRO A 12 -33.18 -17.67 13.97
N VAL A 13 -31.95 -17.14 13.91
CA VAL A 13 -31.55 -15.92 14.61
C VAL A 13 -32.16 -14.72 13.88
N LYS A 14 -33.15 -14.08 14.51
CA LYS A 14 -33.86 -12.90 14.02
C LYS A 14 -32.94 -11.67 13.96
N LEU A 15 -32.78 -11.09 12.76
CA LEU A 15 -32.26 -9.75 12.56
C LEU A 15 -33.22 -8.70 13.16
N PHE A 16 -32.70 -7.85 14.03
CA PHE A 16 -33.43 -6.73 14.64
C PHE A 16 -33.38 -5.50 13.71
N TRP A 17 -34.40 -5.33 12.86
CA TRP A 17 -34.67 -4.07 12.17
C TRP A 17 -35.70 -3.28 12.97
N ARG A 18 -35.27 -2.22 13.66
CA ARG A 18 -36.18 -1.22 14.26
C ARG A 18 -36.66 -0.27 13.16
N ARG A 19 -37.86 -0.50 12.65
CA ARG A 19 -38.60 0.42 11.78
C ARG A 19 -39.62 1.16 12.64
N VAL A 20 -39.40 2.46 12.88
CA VAL A 20 -40.35 3.34 13.59
C VAL A 20 -41.57 3.56 12.68
N GLY A 21 -42.74 3.25 13.24
CA GLY A 21 -44.02 3.16 12.54
C GLY A 21 -44.63 4.49 12.12
N LYS A 22 -45.38 4.42 11.01
CA LYS A 22 -46.32 5.45 10.54
C LYS A 22 -47.53 5.52 11.48
N LYS A 23 -47.94 6.75 11.82
CA LYS A 23 -49.22 7.06 12.48
C LYS A 23 -50.41 6.86 11.54
N GLN A 24 -51.54 6.45 12.10
CA GLN A 24 -52.89 6.76 11.60
C GLN A 24 -53.64 7.68 12.60
N PRO A 25 -54.68 8.42 12.17
CA PRO A 25 -55.26 9.54 12.92
C PRO A 25 -56.65 9.24 13.54
N GLY A 26 -56.99 10.00 14.58
CA GLY A 26 -58.34 10.17 15.15
C GLY A 26 -58.26 11.15 16.34
N TYR A 27 -58.83 12.36 16.22
CA TYR A 27 -60.06 12.82 16.93
C TYR A 27 -59.97 12.62 18.46
N THR A 28 -60.15 13.59 19.38
CA THR A 28 -60.86 14.88 19.42
C THR A 28 -60.49 15.58 20.76
N SER A 29 -60.32 16.91 20.78
CA SER A 29 -61.19 17.92 21.44
C SER A 29 -60.80 18.34 22.87
N GLY A 30 -60.88 19.66 23.13
CA GLY A 30 -60.94 20.28 24.47
C GLY A 30 -59.78 21.27 24.73
N VAL A 31 -59.89 22.58 24.42
CA VAL A 31 -60.47 23.67 25.26
C VAL A 31 -59.56 23.94 26.49
N ASP A 32 -59.02 25.12 26.83
CA ASP A 32 -59.28 26.51 26.47
C ASP A 32 -58.06 27.41 26.86
N ARG A 33 -57.99 28.58 26.21
CA ARG A 33 -57.60 29.96 26.64
C ARG A 33 -56.80 30.18 27.95
N GLN A 34 -55.89 31.16 28.14
CA GLN A 34 -55.61 32.45 27.46
C GLN A 34 -54.36 33.12 28.09
N LEU A 35 -53.89 34.21 27.45
CA LEU A 35 -53.06 35.35 27.93
C LEU A 35 -51.55 35.43 27.64
N LEU A 36 -51.24 36.11 26.52
CA LEU A 36 -50.47 37.38 26.41
C LEU A 36 -49.17 37.57 27.22
N ARG A 37 -48.00 37.58 26.54
CA ARG A 37 -47.24 38.82 26.23
C ARG A 37 -45.95 38.57 25.43
N VAL A 38 -45.80 39.44 24.45
CA VAL A 38 -44.62 39.86 23.66
C VAL A 38 -43.26 39.70 24.35
N THR A 39 -42.28 39.14 23.63
CA THR A 39 -40.94 39.74 23.38
C THR A 39 -40.22 38.99 22.24
N ARG A 40 -39.75 39.72 21.21
CA ARG A 40 -38.75 39.25 20.23
C ARG A 40 -37.35 39.34 20.86
N PRO A 41 -36.39 38.46 20.52
CA PRO A 41 -35.44 38.84 19.45
C PRO A 41 -34.88 37.70 18.56
N ARG A 42 -34.55 38.13 17.32
CA ARG A 42 -33.48 37.72 16.37
C ARG A 42 -33.26 36.25 15.94
N ARG A 43 -33.46 36.04 14.62
CA ARG A 43 -32.90 34.96 13.78
C ARG A 43 -31.36 35.01 13.73
N ARG A 44 -30.72 33.83 13.74
CA ARG A 44 -29.44 33.55 13.05
C ARG A 44 -29.63 32.31 12.17
N SER A 45 -29.20 32.44 10.92
CA SER A 45 -29.27 31.49 9.81
C SER A 45 -27.85 31.09 9.38
N GLY A 46 -27.67 29.86 8.89
CA GLY A 46 -26.60 29.50 7.94
C GLY A 46 -25.81 28.23 8.29
N ALA A 47 -26.03 27.15 7.53
CA ALA A 47 -25.10 26.03 7.35
C ALA A 47 -24.88 25.84 5.83
N PRO A 48 -23.64 25.59 5.32
CA PRO A 48 -23.35 25.56 3.88
C PRO A 48 -23.45 24.15 3.24
N GLU A 49 -23.81 24.14 1.96
CA GLU A 49 -24.11 22.98 1.08
C GLU A 49 -22.87 22.17 0.59
N ASP A 50 -21.68 22.39 1.13
CA ASP A 50 -20.41 21.84 0.59
C ASP A 50 -20.13 20.37 0.93
N VAL A 51 -21.00 19.72 1.71
CA VAL A 51 -20.79 18.34 2.19
C VAL A 51 -21.31 17.28 1.20
N VAL A 52 -22.20 17.65 0.27
CA VAL A 52 -22.88 16.69 -0.61
C VAL A 52 -22.11 16.40 -1.91
N TYR A 53 -21.23 17.30 -2.36
CA TYR A 53 -20.52 17.14 -3.65
C TYR A 53 -19.26 16.24 -3.56
N LYS A 54 -18.62 16.12 -2.39
CA LYS A 54 -17.38 15.34 -2.22
C LYS A 54 -17.60 13.83 -2.15
N SER A 55 -18.81 13.34 -1.84
CA SER A 55 -19.07 11.90 -1.74
C SER A 55 -19.31 11.24 -3.10
N LYS A 56 -19.86 11.96 -4.09
CA LYS A 56 -20.19 11.37 -5.41
C LYS A 56 -18.96 11.14 -6.30
N ALA A 57 -17.95 12.00 -6.21
CA ALA A 57 -16.72 11.87 -7.01
C ALA A 57 -15.86 10.66 -6.57
N ALA A 58 -15.76 10.42 -5.26
CA ALA A 58 -15.05 9.26 -4.72
C ALA A 58 -15.77 7.93 -5.06
N SER A 59 -17.10 7.91 -5.02
CA SER A 59 -17.90 6.75 -5.43
C SER A 59 -17.79 6.45 -6.93
N LEU A 60 -17.66 7.48 -7.78
CA LEU A 60 -17.52 7.29 -9.24
C LEU A 60 -16.13 6.76 -9.61
N ALA A 61 -15.06 7.26 -8.96
CA ALA A 61 -13.69 6.78 -9.17
C ALA A 61 -13.51 5.32 -8.72
N LEU A 62 -14.16 4.94 -7.63
CA LEU A 62 -14.18 3.55 -7.15
C LEU A 62 -14.98 2.65 -8.09
N ALA A 63 -16.13 3.13 -8.60
CA ALA A 63 -16.97 2.36 -9.52
C ALA A 63 -16.31 2.10 -10.89
N VAL A 64 -15.56 3.08 -11.43
CA VAL A 64 -14.81 2.92 -12.69
C VAL A 64 -13.65 1.95 -12.54
N SER A 65 -12.94 2.01 -11.41
CA SER A 65 -11.81 1.11 -11.11
C SER A 65 -12.27 -0.35 -10.93
N VAL A 66 -13.43 -0.57 -10.31
CA VAL A 66 -14.01 -1.92 -10.10
C VAL A 66 -14.58 -2.53 -11.40
N LYS A 67 -15.10 -1.69 -12.32
CA LYS A 67 -15.66 -2.15 -13.60
C LYS A 67 -14.56 -2.52 -14.63
N TRP A 68 -13.42 -1.84 -14.58
CA TRP A 68 -12.27 -2.16 -15.44
C TRP A 68 -11.61 -3.50 -15.07
N LEU A 69 -11.61 -3.85 -13.78
CA LEU A 69 -11.01 -5.10 -13.28
C LEU A 69 -11.86 -6.36 -13.54
N SER A 70 -13.12 -6.23 -13.96
CA SER A 70 -14.07 -7.36 -13.97
C SER A 70 -14.32 -8.04 -15.32
N SER A 71 -14.04 -7.42 -16.48
CA SER A 71 -14.06 -8.09 -17.81
C SER A 71 -13.56 -7.17 -18.94
N PRO A 72 -12.30 -7.28 -19.39
CA PRO A 72 -11.76 -6.48 -20.50
C PRO A 72 -12.38 -6.81 -21.87
N GLU A 73 -12.82 -8.05 -22.08
CA GLU A 73 -13.15 -8.59 -23.41
C GLU A 73 -14.60 -8.38 -23.84
N LYS A 74 -15.50 -8.03 -22.91
CA LYS A 74 -16.94 -7.82 -23.22
C LYS A 74 -17.24 -6.46 -23.88
N ILE A 75 -16.29 -5.52 -23.91
CA ILE A 75 -16.52 -4.17 -24.44
C ILE A 75 -16.24 -4.09 -25.94
N GLN A 76 -15.41 -4.98 -26.50
CA GLN A 76 -15.09 -4.97 -27.94
C GLN A 76 -16.32 -5.28 -28.82
N GLY A 77 -17.25 -6.10 -28.32
CA GLY A 77 -18.47 -6.51 -29.04
C GLY A 77 -19.58 -5.45 -29.03
N GLU A 78 -19.74 -4.69 -27.95
CA GLU A 78 -20.79 -3.67 -27.81
C GLU A 78 -20.46 -2.36 -28.56
N VAL A 79 -19.18 -2.09 -28.85
CA VAL A 79 -18.75 -0.91 -29.61
C VAL A 79 -19.15 -1.00 -31.10
N THR A 80 -19.35 -2.20 -31.63
CA THR A 80 -19.66 -2.38 -33.06
C THR A 80 -21.16 -2.25 -33.36
N ALA A 81 -22.03 -2.43 -32.37
CA ALA A 81 -23.49 -2.44 -32.53
C ALA A 81 -24.17 -1.07 -32.40
N LEU A 82 -23.45 -0.01 -32.00
CA LEU A 82 -24.01 1.33 -31.74
C LEU A 82 -23.81 2.33 -32.90
N LYS A 83 -23.48 1.87 -34.11
CA LYS A 83 -23.28 2.73 -35.29
C LYS A 83 -24.57 3.18 -35.99
N HIS A 84 -25.75 2.84 -35.49
CA HIS A 84 -27.02 3.16 -36.16
C HIS A 84 -28.11 3.63 -35.18
N ASP A 85 -27.86 4.76 -34.49
CA ASP A 85 -28.96 5.70 -34.24
C ASP A 85 -28.41 7.11 -33.97
N ARG A 86 -28.97 8.11 -34.64
CA ARG A 86 -28.31 9.42 -34.89
C ARG A 86 -28.96 10.59 -34.16
N SER A 87 -29.53 10.37 -32.97
CA SER A 87 -30.15 11.43 -32.17
C SER A 87 -29.57 11.63 -30.76
N THR A 88 -28.43 11.01 -30.45
CA THR A 88 -27.75 11.19 -29.15
C THR A 88 -26.27 11.58 -29.32
N ILE A 89 -25.95 12.23 -30.44
CA ILE A 89 -24.61 12.74 -30.76
C ILE A 89 -24.57 14.22 -30.35
N GLY A 90 -24.14 14.45 -29.12
CA GLY A 90 -23.91 15.79 -28.58
C GLY A 90 -23.18 15.83 -27.23
N LEU A 91 -22.98 14.67 -26.59
CA LEU A 91 -22.37 14.61 -25.25
C LEU A 91 -21.20 13.62 -25.09
N CYS A 92 -20.80 12.89 -26.15
CA CYS A 92 -19.75 11.86 -26.05
C CYS A 92 -18.47 12.10 -26.88
N GLU A 93 -18.39 13.13 -27.72
CA GLU A 93 -17.22 13.33 -28.59
C GLU A 93 -16.08 14.16 -27.98
N HIS A 94 -16.16 14.56 -26.70
CA HIS A 94 -15.09 15.33 -26.05
C HIS A 94 -14.39 14.64 -24.87
N GLN A 95 -14.61 13.34 -24.63
CA GLN A 95 -14.06 12.65 -23.46
C GLN A 95 -12.97 11.60 -23.73
N PHE A 96 -12.53 11.41 -24.98
CA PHE A 96 -11.56 10.34 -25.32
C PHE A 96 -10.18 10.76 -25.84
N GLU A 97 -9.78 12.03 -25.70
CA GLU A 97 -8.38 12.46 -25.93
C GLU A 97 -7.60 12.81 -24.66
N GLY A 98 -8.14 12.53 -23.46
CA GLY A 98 -7.60 13.08 -22.20
C GLY A 98 -6.76 12.16 -21.30
N ALA A 99 -6.52 10.90 -21.65
CA ALA A 99 -5.97 9.92 -20.70
C ALA A 99 -4.45 9.98 -20.46
N GLU A 100 -3.71 10.84 -21.18
CA GLU A 100 -2.27 11.04 -20.94
C GLU A 100 -1.92 12.28 -20.08
N LEU A 101 -2.90 13.05 -19.57
CA LEU A 101 -2.60 14.34 -18.93
C LEU A 101 -3.31 14.62 -17.58
N VAL A 102 -3.80 13.60 -16.87
CA VAL A 102 -4.60 13.80 -15.64
C VAL A 102 -3.76 13.93 -14.36
N VAL A 103 -2.50 13.50 -14.36
CA VAL A 103 -1.62 13.65 -13.17
C VAL A 103 -1.02 15.07 -13.05
N ILE A 104 -0.99 15.86 -14.14
CA ILE A 104 -0.32 17.18 -14.16
C ILE A 104 -1.32 18.36 -14.11
N SER A 105 -2.59 18.17 -14.49
CA SER A 105 -3.54 19.30 -14.66
C SER A 105 -4.38 19.67 -13.42
N ALA A 106 -4.41 18.81 -12.40
CA ALA A 106 -5.17 19.07 -11.16
C ALA A 106 -4.54 20.17 -10.28
N ASP A 107 -3.25 20.48 -10.48
CA ASP A 107 -2.49 21.39 -9.60
C ASP A 107 -2.75 22.89 -9.91
N LEU A 108 -2.97 23.25 -11.19
CA LEU A 108 -3.02 24.66 -11.60
C LEU A 108 -4.33 25.39 -11.24
N ARG A 109 -5.47 24.69 -11.12
CA ARG A 109 -6.77 25.33 -10.82
C ARG A 109 -6.90 25.64 -9.33
N ILE A 110 -6.41 24.76 -8.48
CA ILE A 110 -6.41 24.93 -7.01
C ILE A 110 -5.42 26.03 -6.61
N VAL A 111 -4.23 26.05 -7.22
CA VAL A 111 -3.23 27.11 -6.99
C VAL A 111 -3.73 28.49 -7.47
N ARG A 112 -4.45 28.57 -8.59
CA ARG A 112 -5.04 29.83 -9.09
C ARG A 112 -6.23 30.30 -8.24
N ALA A 113 -7.01 29.38 -7.67
CA ALA A 113 -8.11 29.71 -6.75
C ALA A 113 -7.56 30.25 -5.40
N MET A 114 -6.48 29.65 -4.86
CA MET A 114 -5.81 30.14 -3.65
C MET A 114 -5.20 31.53 -3.86
N ARG A 115 -4.59 31.80 -5.02
CA ARG A 115 -3.97 33.11 -5.31
C ARG A 115 -4.99 34.26 -5.37
N ARG A 116 -6.25 34.00 -5.75
CA ARG A 116 -7.32 35.02 -5.78
C ARG A 116 -7.89 35.32 -4.39
N SER A 117 -7.90 34.32 -3.50
CA SER A 117 -8.39 34.51 -2.13
C SER A 117 -7.44 35.33 -1.26
N VAL A 118 -6.15 35.44 -1.64
CA VAL A 118 -5.12 36.23 -0.93
C VAL A 118 -5.16 37.72 -1.31
N VAL A 119 -5.82 38.10 -2.41
CA VAL A 119 -5.86 39.50 -2.88
C VAL A 119 -7.08 40.27 -2.35
N ALA A 120 -8.07 39.60 -1.74
CA ALA A 120 -9.39 40.20 -1.52
C ALA A 120 -9.70 40.76 -0.12
N ASN A 121 -8.83 40.65 0.90
CA ASN A 121 -9.17 41.14 2.24
C ASN A 121 -8.13 42.14 2.79
N GLY A 122 -8.50 43.42 2.71
CA GLY A 122 -7.82 44.51 3.39
C GLY A 122 -8.11 44.53 4.90
N HIS A 123 -7.04 44.70 5.68
CA HIS A 123 -6.91 45.19 7.06
C HIS A 123 -7.84 44.64 8.16
N PRO A 124 -7.26 43.86 9.09
CA PRO A 124 -7.62 43.96 10.51
C PRO A 124 -6.40 44.12 11.45
N SER A 125 -6.69 44.61 12.65
CA SER A 125 -5.83 45.09 13.73
C SER A 125 -4.72 44.14 14.21
N GLY A 126 -3.60 44.73 14.65
CA GLY A 126 -2.28 44.09 14.85
C GLY A 126 -2.16 42.89 15.80
N ASP A 127 -3.08 42.69 16.74
CA ASP A 127 -3.02 41.53 17.66
C ASP A 127 -3.50 40.22 17.00
N LEU A 128 -4.44 40.28 16.06
CA LEU A 128 -4.85 39.10 15.27
C LEU A 128 -3.82 38.74 14.20
N GLN A 129 -2.99 39.71 13.77
CA GLN A 129 -1.90 39.47 12.82
C GLN A 129 -0.80 38.63 13.45
N ALA A 130 -0.38 38.92 14.68
CA ALA A 130 0.66 38.15 15.37
C ALA A 130 0.25 36.68 15.62
N ASP A 131 -0.99 36.44 16.04
CA ASP A 131 -1.51 35.08 16.22
C ASP A 131 -1.73 34.35 14.88
N SER A 132 -2.18 35.06 13.84
CA SER A 132 -2.33 34.48 12.49
C SER A 132 -0.99 34.21 11.81
N GLU A 133 0.03 35.04 12.05
CA GLU A 133 1.40 34.84 11.57
C GLU A 133 2.08 33.71 12.32
N ALA A 134 1.84 33.55 13.63
CA ALA A 134 2.30 32.41 14.41
C ALA A 134 1.62 31.09 14.02
N GLU A 135 0.31 31.10 13.71
CA GLU A 135 -0.41 29.94 13.15
C GLU A 135 0.00 29.65 11.69
N SER A 136 0.21 30.67 10.87
CA SER A 136 0.69 30.58 9.48
C SER A 136 2.11 30.02 9.43
N ASN A 137 3.01 30.46 10.33
CA ASN A 137 4.35 29.88 10.46
C ASN A 137 4.31 28.42 10.92
N LYS A 138 3.30 28.00 11.70
CA LYS A 138 3.09 26.59 12.08
C LYS A 138 2.64 25.69 10.91
N ARG A 139 2.11 26.26 9.82
CA ARG A 139 1.61 25.50 8.65
C ARG A 139 2.48 25.68 7.39
N ARG A 140 3.51 26.52 7.44
CA ARG A 140 4.49 26.68 6.35
C ARG A 140 5.36 25.43 6.22
N LEU A 141 5.61 25.00 4.98
CA LEU A 141 6.61 23.96 4.69
C LEU A 141 8.02 24.54 4.84
N LEU A 142 8.90 23.74 5.44
CA LEU A 142 10.23 24.15 5.85
C LEU A 142 11.29 23.73 4.82
N TRP A 143 12.38 24.48 4.80
CA TRP A 143 13.61 24.12 4.10
C TRP A 143 14.44 23.13 4.91
N VAL A 144 15.33 22.41 4.25
CA VAL A 144 16.18 21.36 4.84
C VAL A 144 17.08 21.90 5.97
N ASP A 145 17.48 23.17 5.90
CA ASP A 145 18.28 23.87 6.91
C ASP A 145 17.44 24.40 8.09
N GLU A 146 16.11 24.41 7.98
CA GLU A 146 15.18 24.84 9.04
C GLU A 146 14.70 23.67 9.93
N VAL A 147 14.94 22.41 9.54
CA VAL A 147 14.45 21.24 10.28
C VAL A 147 15.52 20.54 11.10
N PRO A 148 15.13 19.83 12.18
CA PRO A 148 16.03 18.97 12.92
C PRO A 148 16.76 17.98 12.00
N ARG A 149 18.05 17.73 12.28
CA ARG A 149 18.93 16.86 11.46
C ARG A 149 18.37 15.44 11.25
N VAL A 150 17.56 14.94 12.18
CA VAL A 150 16.91 13.62 12.06
C VAL A 150 15.94 13.54 10.88
N LEU A 151 15.34 14.66 10.46
CA LEU A 151 14.44 14.74 9.30
C LEU A 151 15.22 15.01 8.01
N ALA A 152 16.35 15.72 8.09
CA ALA A 152 17.19 16.08 6.95
C ALA A 152 18.17 14.96 6.53
N TYR A 153 17.71 13.70 6.48
CA TYR A 153 18.57 12.55 6.15
C TYR A 153 19.00 12.53 4.67
N ASN A 154 18.18 13.08 3.77
CA ASN A 154 18.51 13.24 2.36
C ASN A 154 18.89 14.69 2.07
N LYS A 155 20.20 14.97 2.01
CA LYS A 155 20.72 16.32 1.76
C LYS A 155 20.34 16.92 0.40
N PHE A 156 19.85 16.12 -0.54
CA PHE A 156 19.49 16.56 -1.89
C PHE A 156 18.05 17.07 -1.98
N VAL A 157 17.17 16.65 -1.05
CA VAL A 157 15.83 17.23 -0.88
C VAL A 157 15.97 18.53 -0.10
N LYS A 158 15.51 19.65 -0.69
CA LYS A 158 15.79 21.00 -0.17
C LYS A 158 14.62 21.63 0.55
N SER A 159 13.39 21.31 0.17
CA SER A 159 12.18 21.97 0.65
C SER A 159 11.04 20.97 0.90
N GLY A 160 9.90 21.49 1.35
CA GLY A 160 8.69 20.70 1.52
C GLY A 160 8.61 19.95 2.85
N TYR A 161 9.48 20.25 3.82
CA TYR A 161 9.53 19.54 5.09
C TYR A 161 8.42 19.97 6.06
N ARG A 162 8.00 19.03 6.90
CA ARG A 162 7.13 19.25 8.06
C ARG A 162 7.93 19.00 9.34
N ALA A 163 7.80 19.86 10.35
CA ALA A 163 8.40 19.64 11.66
C ALA A 163 7.53 20.23 12.78
N GLY A 164 7.60 19.63 13.97
CA GLY A 164 6.91 20.12 15.17
C GLY A 164 5.42 19.84 15.20
N TYR A 165 4.94 18.90 14.40
CA TYR A 165 3.51 18.59 14.31
C TYR A 165 3.06 17.73 15.49
N THR A 166 1.83 17.97 15.96
CA THR A 166 1.12 17.02 16.82
C THR A 166 0.74 15.76 16.05
N PRO A 167 0.42 14.63 16.71
CA PRO A 167 -0.12 13.44 16.06
C PRO A 167 -1.32 13.73 15.14
N TRP A 168 -2.22 14.61 15.59
CA TRP A 168 -3.39 15.00 14.81
C TRP A 168 -3.01 15.78 13.55
N GLN A 169 -2.10 16.74 13.65
CA GLN A 169 -1.60 17.48 12.49
C GLN A 169 -0.87 16.57 11.49
N CYS A 170 -0.13 15.56 11.99
CA CYS A 170 0.47 14.53 11.14
C CYS A 170 -0.61 13.77 10.36
N ALA A 171 -1.66 13.29 11.02
CA ALA A 171 -2.77 12.58 10.36
C ALA A 171 -3.48 13.47 9.32
N CYS A 172 -3.79 14.73 9.65
CA CYS A 172 -4.40 15.66 8.70
C CYS A 172 -3.50 15.99 7.50
N SER A 173 -2.17 15.88 7.64
CA SER A 173 -1.25 16.19 6.54
C SER A 173 -1.18 15.14 5.44
N VAL A 174 -1.75 13.94 5.63
CA VAL A 174 -1.82 12.89 4.59
C VAL A 174 -2.44 13.39 3.28
N VAL A 175 -3.37 14.36 3.36
CA VAL A 175 -4.05 14.96 2.20
C VAL A 175 -3.43 16.30 1.75
N HIS A 176 -2.33 16.72 2.37
CA HIS A 176 -1.61 17.94 2.01
C HIS A 176 -0.33 17.61 1.24
N LEU A 177 0.09 18.53 0.37
CA LEU A 177 1.32 18.39 -0.41
C LEU A 177 2.54 18.75 0.45
N HIS A 178 3.52 17.86 0.51
CA HIS A 178 4.80 18.00 1.19
C HIS A 178 5.79 16.93 0.66
N ASN A 179 7.04 16.96 1.07
CA ASN A 179 8.09 16.04 0.57
C ASN A 179 7.81 14.55 0.85
N GLU A 180 7.02 14.26 1.88
CA GLU A 180 6.60 12.88 2.20
C GLU A 180 5.30 12.42 1.52
N THR A 181 4.61 13.26 0.74
CA THR A 181 3.27 12.92 0.21
C THR A 181 3.32 11.68 -0.66
N GLY A 182 4.26 11.62 -1.60
CA GLY A 182 4.44 10.43 -2.45
C GLY A 182 4.85 9.19 -1.66
N ASN A 183 5.65 9.33 -0.59
CA ASN A 183 6.04 8.19 0.25
C ASN A 183 4.84 7.58 0.98
N ILE A 184 3.96 8.43 1.53
CA ILE A 184 2.72 7.98 2.20
C ILE A 184 1.81 7.27 1.20
N TRP A 185 1.53 7.89 0.05
CA TRP A 185 0.55 7.37 -0.91
C TRP A 185 1.04 6.15 -1.68
N ALA A 186 2.36 6.00 -1.88
CA ALA A 186 2.95 4.80 -2.48
C ALA A 186 2.66 3.52 -1.69
N HIS A 187 2.42 3.61 -0.37
CA HIS A 187 2.05 2.47 0.47
C HIS A 187 0.58 2.49 0.92
N LEU A 188 -0.01 3.66 1.15
CA LEU A 188 -1.41 3.78 1.55
C LEU A 188 -2.36 3.32 0.43
N GLY A 189 -2.09 3.69 -0.82
CA GLY A 189 -2.90 3.27 -1.96
C GLY A 189 -2.98 1.74 -2.07
N PRO A 190 -1.84 1.02 -2.17
CA PRO A 190 -1.81 -0.43 -2.20
C PRO A 190 -2.40 -1.11 -0.96
N LEU A 191 -2.21 -0.53 0.24
CA LEU A 191 -2.83 -1.05 1.46
C LEU A 191 -4.36 -1.03 1.37
N LEU A 192 -4.93 0.10 0.93
CA LEU A 192 -6.37 0.22 0.73
C LEU A 192 -6.87 -0.74 -0.36
N ALA A 193 -6.13 -0.86 -1.47
CA ALA A 193 -6.45 -1.80 -2.54
C ALA A 193 -6.44 -3.26 -2.05
N LEU A 194 -5.46 -3.64 -1.21
CA LEU A 194 -5.38 -4.96 -0.60
C LEU A 194 -6.56 -5.22 0.35
N ILE A 195 -6.90 -4.26 1.21
CA ILE A 195 -8.05 -4.37 2.13
C ILE A 195 -9.35 -4.54 1.35
N VAL A 196 -9.57 -3.73 0.31
CA VAL A 196 -10.75 -3.84 -0.56
C VAL A 196 -10.76 -5.18 -1.29
N GLY A 197 -9.62 -5.62 -1.84
CA GLY A 197 -9.50 -6.91 -2.52
C GLY A 197 -9.83 -8.09 -1.61
N LEU A 198 -9.39 -8.07 -0.35
CA LEU A 198 -9.74 -9.06 0.67
C LEU A 198 -11.24 -9.00 1.03
N ALA A 199 -11.77 -7.80 1.27
CA ALA A 199 -13.16 -7.61 1.67
C ALA A 199 -14.17 -7.99 0.57
N CYS A 200 -13.82 -7.74 -0.69
CA CYS A 200 -14.62 -8.10 -1.86
C CYS A 200 -14.39 -9.54 -2.33
N GLY A 201 -13.48 -10.30 -1.71
CA GLY A 201 -13.16 -11.67 -2.10
C GLY A 201 -12.37 -11.80 -3.41
N GLN A 202 -11.84 -10.70 -3.96
CA GLN A 202 -10.92 -10.73 -5.11
C GLN A 202 -9.57 -11.35 -4.74
N ILE A 203 -9.16 -11.18 -3.49
CA ILE A 203 -8.01 -11.86 -2.88
C ILE A 203 -8.58 -12.76 -1.79
N SER A 204 -8.58 -14.07 -2.03
CA SER A 204 -9.17 -15.05 -1.11
C SER A 204 -8.11 -15.99 -0.54
N PRO A 205 -8.28 -16.45 0.72
CA PRO A 205 -7.39 -17.46 1.30
C PRO A 205 -7.30 -18.72 0.44
N TRP A 206 -6.10 -19.29 0.35
CA TRP A 206 -5.86 -20.56 -0.34
C TRP A 206 -6.61 -21.70 0.36
N PRO A 207 -7.55 -22.39 -0.30
CA PRO A 207 -8.44 -23.34 0.37
C PRO A 207 -7.73 -24.44 1.15
N MET A 208 -6.65 -24.99 0.61
CA MET A 208 -5.87 -26.07 1.23
C MET A 208 -4.78 -25.56 2.19
N GLU A 209 -4.37 -24.30 2.05
CA GLU A 209 -3.20 -23.74 2.74
C GLU A 209 -3.51 -22.34 3.32
N ARG A 210 -4.60 -22.24 4.08
CA ARG A 210 -5.07 -20.96 4.66
C ARG A 210 -4.04 -20.29 5.55
N LEU A 211 -3.28 -21.09 6.31
CA LEU A 211 -2.23 -20.57 7.19
C LEU A 211 -1.11 -19.93 6.37
N ALA A 212 -0.61 -20.62 5.33
CA ALA A 212 0.43 -20.08 4.45
C ALA A 212 0.00 -18.77 3.77
N PHE A 213 -1.28 -18.67 3.39
CA PHE A 213 -1.84 -17.43 2.84
C PHE A 213 -1.74 -16.27 3.85
N TRP A 214 -2.21 -16.47 5.09
CA TRP A 214 -2.19 -15.40 6.10
C TRP A 214 -0.77 -15.10 6.61
N GLU A 215 0.12 -16.10 6.64
CA GLU A 215 1.54 -15.91 6.91
C GLU A 215 2.22 -15.01 5.87
N LEU A 216 1.66 -14.87 4.66
CA LEU A 216 2.13 -13.94 3.64
C LEU A 216 1.40 -12.58 3.69
N ILE A 217 0.07 -12.60 3.77
CA ILE A 217 -0.76 -11.39 3.70
C ILE A 217 -0.57 -10.50 4.93
N ILE A 218 -0.46 -11.06 6.13
CA ILE A 218 -0.30 -10.26 7.36
C ILE A 218 1.01 -9.45 7.31
N PRO A 219 2.18 -10.03 7.02
CA PRO A 219 3.42 -9.27 6.84
C PRO A 219 3.37 -8.20 5.74
N ILE A 220 2.68 -8.46 4.63
CA ILE A 220 2.46 -7.45 3.58
C ILE A 220 1.66 -6.26 4.13
N CYS A 221 0.59 -6.53 4.88
CA CYS A 221 -0.16 -5.46 5.54
C CYS A 221 0.72 -4.70 6.56
N LEU A 222 1.53 -5.42 7.35
CA LEU A 222 2.39 -4.80 8.37
C LEU A 222 3.47 -3.89 7.77
N VAL A 223 4.09 -4.26 6.64
CA VAL A 223 5.08 -3.38 5.99
C VAL A 223 4.42 -2.11 5.45
N PHE A 224 3.23 -2.21 4.83
CA PHE A 224 2.52 -1.04 4.33
C PHE A 224 2.04 -0.15 5.47
N CYS A 225 1.42 -0.72 6.50
CA CYS A 225 0.97 0.01 7.68
C CYS A 225 2.15 0.68 8.40
N GLY A 226 3.27 -0.03 8.54
CA GLY A 226 4.46 0.50 9.21
C GLY A 226 5.05 1.69 8.47
N SER A 227 5.21 1.58 7.16
CA SER A 227 5.72 2.66 6.32
C SER A 227 4.79 3.88 6.30
N VAL A 228 3.48 3.68 6.10
CA VAL A 228 2.48 4.77 6.15
C VAL A 228 2.51 5.47 7.51
N THR A 229 2.60 4.70 8.60
CA THR A 229 2.66 5.25 9.96
C THR A 229 3.90 6.11 10.13
N TYR A 230 5.08 5.63 9.74
CA TYR A 230 6.33 6.37 9.84
C TYR A 230 6.29 7.68 9.04
N HIS A 231 6.01 7.62 7.73
CA HIS A 231 6.03 8.80 6.86
C HIS A 231 4.95 9.83 7.23
N THR A 232 3.82 9.38 7.78
CA THR A 232 2.80 10.28 8.32
C THR A 232 3.30 10.97 9.58
N MET A 233 3.83 10.20 10.54
CA MET A 233 4.12 10.63 11.91
C MET A 233 5.50 11.27 12.10
N GLN A 234 6.42 11.14 11.16
CA GLN A 234 7.81 11.61 11.34
C GLN A 234 7.93 13.11 11.64
N ALA A 235 6.96 13.93 11.20
CA ALA A 235 6.91 15.37 11.52
C ALA A 235 6.79 15.63 13.03
N ASN A 236 6.20 14.68 13.77
CA ASN A 236 6.29 14.56 15.23
C ASN A 236 7.64 13.93 15.64
N HIS A 237 8.71 14.64 15.31
CA HIS A 237 10.09 14.20 15.43
C HIS A 237 10.55 13.92 16.86
N THR A 238 9.80 14.34 17.89
CA THR A 238 10.07 13.99 19.30
C THR A 238 10.11 12.48 19.53
N ARG A 239 9.32 11.73 18.74
CA ARG A 239 9.23 10.26 18.76
C ARG A 239 9.75 9.61 17.48
N TYR A 240 10.64 10.30 16.75
CA TYR A 240 11.17 9.85 15.46
C TYR A 240 11.69 8.41 15.50
N ARG A 241 12.44 8.05 16.56
CA ARG A 241 13.02 6.70 16.72
C ARG A 241 11.96 5.60 16.84
N GLN A 242 10.84 5.86 17.53
CA GLN A 242 9.77 4.87 17.60
C GLN A 242 9.10 4.68 16.24
N TRP A 243 8.84 5.78 15.52
CA TRP A 243 8.18 5.72 14.22
C TRP A 243 9.01 5.00 13.17
N ILE A 244 10.30 5.30 13.06
CA ILE A 244 11.18 4.62 12.10
C ILE A 244 11.37 3.13 12.44
N LEU A 245 11.37 2.77 13.73
CA LEU A 245 11.48 1.38 14.14
C LEU A 245 10.27 0.56 13.68
N ILE A 246 9.06 1.13 13.71
CA ILE A 246 7.84 0.45 13.24
C ILE A 246 7.97 0.08 11.74
N ASP A 247 8.45 1.00 10.91
CA ASP A 247 8.66 0.77 9.47
C ASP A 247 9.71 -0.32 9.22
N VAL A 248 10.88 -0.21 9.88
CA VAL A 248 11.96 -1.20 9.77
C VAL A 248 11.51 -2.58 10.25
N CYS A 249 10.72 -2.66 11.33
CA CYS A 249 10.14 -3.92 11.80
C CYS A 249 9.19 -4.53 10.77
N GLY A 250 8.37 -3.72 10.08
CA GLY A 250 7.49 -4.18 9.01
C GLY A 250 8.28 -4.83 7.86
N VAL A 251 9.34 -4.17 7.39
CA VAL A 251 10.25 -4.73 6.37
C VAL A 251 10.88 -6.04 6.86
N PHE A 252 11.35 -6.08 8.11
CA PHE A 252 12.01 -7.26 8.65
C PHE A 252 11.05 -8.46 8.78
N ILE A 253 9.82 -8.24 9.23
CA ILE A 253 8.78 -9.27 9.33
C ILE A 253 8.42 -9.81 7.93
N LEU A 254 8.31 -8.95 6.92
CA LEU A 254 8.09 -9.38 5.54
C LEU A 254 9.26 -10.23 5.01
N CYS A 255 10.50 -9.82 5.26
CA CYS A 255 11.67 -10.61 4.90
C CYS A 255 11.67 -12.00 5.56
N LEU A 256 11.34 -12.11 6.85
CA LEU A 256 11.32 -13.39 7.56
C LEU A 256 10.23 -14.36 7.08
N SER A 257 9.08 -13.82 6.68
CA SER A 257 7.91 -14.60 6.27
C SER A 257 7.94 -14.99 4.79
N GLY A 258 8.40 -14.09 3.91
CA GLY A 258 8.33 -14.26 2.46
C GLY A 258 9.08 -15.49 1.92
N VAL A 259 10.10 -15.98 2.63
CA VAL A 259 10.88 -17.15 2.22
C VAL A 259 10.18 -18.49 2.50
N LYS A 260 9.22 -18.53 3.43
CA LYS A 260 8.64 -19.78 3.92
C LYS A 260 7.97 -20.59 2.83
N GLY A 261 7.15 -19.94 1.99
CA GLY A 261 6.45 -20.61 0.89
C GLY A 261 7.43 -21.28 -0.09
N VAL A 262 8.53 -20.59 -0.41
CA VAL A 262 9.58 -21.13 -1.28
C VAL A 262 10.24 -22.36 -0.65
N LEU A 263 10.62 -22.27 0.63
CA LEU A 263 11.30 -23.37 1.33
C LEU A 263 10.40 -24.59 1.50
N TRP A 264 9.11 -24.38 1.81
CA TRP A 264 8.23 -25.48 2.14
C TRP A 264 7.70 -26.21 0.91
N TRP A 265 7.31 -25.49 -0.13
CA TRP A 265 6.72 -26.10 -1.32
C TRP A 265 7.76 -26.56 -2.33
N ALA A 266 8.73 -25.71 -2.70
CA ALA A 266 9.69 -26.07 -3.74
C ALA A 266 10.71 -27.13 -3.26
N PHE A 267 11.13 -27.09 -2.00
CA PHE A 267 12.10 -28.04 -1.45
C PHE A 267 11.45 -29.18 -0.65
N ARG A 268 10.14 -29.42 -0.82
CA ARG A 268 9.41 -30.48 -0.12
C ARG A 268 10.09 -31.85 -0.23
N CYS A 269 10.55 -32.20 -1.42
CA CYS A 269 11.18 -33.48 -1.73
C CYS A 269 12.68 -33.54 -1.42
N HIS A 270 13.27 -32.42 -0.99
CA HIS A 270 14.69 -32.31 -0.65
C HIS A 270 14.85 -31.79 0.79
N PRO A 271 14.46 -32.58 1.82
CA PRO A 271 14.41 -32.11 3.20
C PRO A 271 15.78 -31.65 3.74
N GLY A 272 16.88 -32.26 3.30
CA GLY A 272 18.24 -31.84 3.68
C GLY A 272 18.58 -30.44 3.17
N ILE A 273 18.34 -30.17 1.88
CA ILE A 273 18.58 -28.86 1.26
C ILE A 273 17.67 -27.81 1.90
N ARG A 274 16.40 -28.16 2.12
CA ARG A 274 15.43 -27.30 2.79
C ARG A 274 15.91 -26.86 4.18
N TRP A 275 16.31 -27.80 5.03
CA TRP A 275 16.80 -27.48 6.37
C TRP A 275 18.09 -26.68 6.34
N GLY A 276 19.00 -26.96 5.41
CA GLY A 276 20.20 -26.15 5.18
C GLY A 276 19.88 -24.68 4.92
N PHE A 277 18.96 -24.41 3.98
CA PHE A 277 18.51 -23.04 3.70
C PHE A 277 17.74 -22.41 4.86
N ILE A 278 16.87 -23.14 5.56
CA ILE A 278 16.16 -22.64 6.75
C ILE A 278 17.17 -22.14 7.80
N ILE A 279 18.15 -22.98 8.16
CA ILE A 279 19.17 -22.64 9.17
C ILE A 279 20.00 -21.45 8.71
N ALA A 280 20.48 -21.46 7.46
CA ALA A 280 21.27 -20.38 6.91
C ALA A 280 20.49 -19.06 6.88
N TYR A 281 19.25 -19.06 6.39
CA TYR A 281 18.41 -17.88 6.23
C TYR A 281 18.04 -17.26 7.57
N TYR A 282 17.50 -18.05 8.50
CA TYR A 282 17.08 -17.53 9.80
C TYR A 282 18.29 -17.21 10.71
N GLY A 283 19.38 -17.96 10.61
CA GLY A 283 20.63 -17.65 11.29
C GLY A 283 21.24 -16.32 10.83
N THR A 284 21.31 -16.08 9.51
CA THR A 284 21.78 -14.79 8.97
C THR A 284 20.80 -13.65 9.22
N SER A 285 19.49 -13.92 9.28
CA SER A 285 18.50 -12.92 9.68
C SER A 285 18.69 -12.48 11.13
N LEU A 286 18.97 -13.42 12.05
CA LEU A 286 19.32 -13.08 13.43
C LEU A 286 20.63 -12.28 13.50
N ALA A 287 21.63 -12.64 12.69
CA ALA A 287 22.86 -11.87 12.56
C ALA A 287 22.62 -10.44 12.03
N CYS A 288 21.62 -10.23 11.16
CA CYS A 288 21.22 -8.89 10.71
C CYS A 288 20.66 -8.06 11.87
N ILE A 289 19.80 -8.66 12.71
CA ILE A 289 19.27 -7.98 13.90
C ILE A 289 20.41 -7.63 14.86
N ALA A 290 21.26 -8.61 15.18
CA ALA A 290 22.39 -8.43 16.08
C ALA A 290 23.35 -7.36 15.54
N GLY A 291 23.67 -7.39 14.24
CA GLY A 291 24.48 -6.37 13.57
C GLY A 291 23.84 -4.99 13.67
N GLY A 292 22.53 -4.87 13.41
CA GLY A 292 21.80 -3.61 13.50
C GLY A 292 21.75 -3.02 14.92
N LEU A 293 21.65 -3.85 15.95
CA LEU A 293 21.57 -3.42 17.35
C LEU A 293 22.93 -3.19 18.01
N LEU A 294 23.90 -4.06 17.73
CA LEU A 294 25.16 -4.14 18.47
C LEU A 294 26.34 -3.52 17.71
N SER A 295 26.29 -3.46 16.37
CA SER A 295 27.45 -3.03 15.59
C SER A 295 27.57 -1.51 15.51
N LYS A 296 28.74 -1.01 15.90
CA LYS A 296 29.12 0.40 15.77
C LYS A 296 29.59 0.75 14.35
N THR A 297 30.08 -0.23 13.59
CA THR A 297 30.67 0.00 12.26
C THR A 297 29.65 -0.21 11.15
N ALA A 298 29.82 0.50 10.03
CA ALA A 298 28.99 0.29 8.85
C ALA A 298 29.18 -1.13 8.28
N LEU A 299 30.42 -1.62 8.28
CA LEU A 299 30.75 -2.95 7.77
C LEU A 299 30.09 -4.07 8.59
N GLY A 300 30.07 -3.97 9.92
CA GLY A 300 29.43 -4.98 10.77
C GLY A 300 27.90 -5.00 10.66
N ARG A 301 27.28 -3.93 10.15
CA ARG A 301 25.86 -3.91 9.76
C ARG A 301 25.64 -4.47 8.36
N ALA A 302 26.53 -4.16 7.42
CA ALA A 302 26.39 -4.52 6.01
C ALA A 302 26.70 -6.00 5.72
N LEU A 303 27.69 -6.59 6.40
CA LEU A 303 28.11 -7.97 6.15
C LEU A 303 26.99 -9.01 6.34
N PRO A 304 26.21 -9.02 7.45
CA PRO A 304 25.10 -9.96 7.59
C PRO A 304 23.98 -9.70 6.56
N MET A 305 23.74 -8.44 6.17
CA MET A 305 22.79 -8.11 5.10
C MET A 305 23.23 -8.67 3.75
N LEU A 306 24.53 -8.55 3.42
CA LEU A 306 25.11 -9.15 2.23
C LEU A 306 25.01 -10.68 2.26
N ALA A 307 25.31 -11.30 3.40
CA ALA A 307 25.20 -12.76 3.55
C ALA A 307 23.75 -13.24 3.35
N LEU A 308 22.77 -12.56 3.95
CA LEU A 308 21.34 -12.87 3.76
C LEU A 308 20.93 -12.73 2.28
N PHE A 309 21.42 -11.69 1.62
CA PHE A 309 21.18 -11.45 0.20
C PHE A 309 21.78 -12.56 -0.69
N LEU A 310 23.01 -13.00 -0.41
CA LEU A 310 23.64 -14.12 -1.12
C LEU A 310 22.90 -15.44 -0.91
N ILE A 311 22.40 -15.70 0.29
CA ILE A 311 21.58 -16.90 0.59
C ILE A 311 20.29 -16.89 -0.23
N ARG A 312 19.64 -15.73 -0.39
CA ARG A 312 18.43 -15.61 -1.22
C ARG A 312 18.71 -15.90 -2.69
N PHE A 313 19.80 -15.37 -3.24
CA PHE A 313 20.25 -15.71 -4.58
C PHE A 313 20.58 -17.19 -4.74
N ALA A 314 21.29 -17.78 -3.77
CA ALA A 314 21.60 -19.21 -3.78
C ALA A 314 20.34 -20.08 -3.73
N LEU A 315 19.32 -19.67 -3.00
CA LEU A 315 18.02 -20.34 -2.93
C LEU A 315 17.28 -20.31 -4.26
N VAL A 316 17.23 -19.17 -4.95
CA VAL A 316 16.68 -19.08 -6.32
C VAL A 316 17.52 -19.87 -7.32
N GLY A 317 18.85 -19.81 -7.22
CA GLY A 317 19.77 -20.59 -8.05
C GLY A 317 19.59 -22.10 -7.88
N ALA A 318 19.38 -22.57 -6.65
CA ALA A 318 19.07 -23.97 -6.37
C ALA A 318 17.75 -24.40 -7.02
N ARG A 319 16.72 -23.54 -7.03
CA ARG A 319 15.46 -23.83 -7.75
C ARG A 319 15.70 -24.01 -9.25
N PHE A 320 16.44 -23.12 -9.89
CA PHE A 320 16.78 -23.25 -11.31
C PHE A 320 17.59 -24.53 -11.59
N ARG A 321 18.61 -24.79 -10.78
CA ARG A 321 19.51 -25.94 -10.99
C ARG A 321 18.84 -27.29 -10.80
N LEU A 322 17.88 -27.37 -9.88
CA LEU A 322 17.20 -28.61 -9.52
C LEU A 322 15.80 -28.72 -10.14
N GLY A 323 15.32 -27.70 -10.84
CA GLY A 323 13.99 -27.67 -11.45
C GLY A 323 12.85 -27.72 -10.42
N LEU A 324 13.00 -27.00 -9.29
CA LEU A 324 12.08 -27.08 -8.16
C LEU A 324 10.97 -26.03 -8.19
N GLY A 325 9.75 -26.48 -7.88
CA GLY A 325 8.55 -25.64 -7.83
C GLY A 325 8.10 -25.19 -9.22
N ASP A 326 7.25 -24.16 -9.26
CA ASP A 326 6.78 -23.63 -10.52
C ASP A 326 7.87 -22.81 -11.23
N SER A 327 7.94 -22.95 -12.57
CA SER A 327 8.96 -22.26 -13.38
C SER A 327 8.72 -20.75 -13.43
N GLU A 328 7.46 -20.32 -13.56
CA GLU A 328 7.08 -18.91 -13.56
C GLU A 328 7.30 -18.31 -12.16
N ALA A 329 6.97 -19.04 -11.10
CA ALA A 329 7.29 -18.64 -9.74
C ALA A 329 8.80 -18.42 -9.54
N THR A 330 9.64 -19.30 -10.08
CA THR A 330 11.11 -19.16 -9.97
C THR A 330 11.60 -17.88 -10.65
N TRP A 331 11.09 -17.55 -11.84
CA TRP A 331 11.40 -16.28 -12.50
C TRP A 331 10.91 -15.05 -11.72
N ARG A 332 9.73 -15.14 -11.09
CA ARG A 332 9.21 -14.08 -10.22
C ARG A 332 10.11 -13.87 -9.01
N PHE A 333 10.56 -14.93 -8.34
CA PHE A 333 11.51 -14.81 -7.22
C PHE A 333 12.87 -14.28 -7.68
N PHE A 334 13.36 -14.68 -8.85
CA PHE A 334 14.56 -14.05 -9.43
C PHE A 334 14.38 -12.55 -9.65
N SER A 335 13.24 -12.13 -10.19
CA SER A 335 12.92 -10.72 -10.37
C SER A 335 12.85 -9.95 -9.05
N VAL A 336 12.32 -10.56 -7.97
CA VAL A 336 12.31 -9.98 -6.63
C VAL A 336 13.72 -9.65 -6.19
N GLU A 337 14.66 -10.57 -6.36
CA GLU A 337 16.04 -10.37 -5.94
C GLU A 337 16.75 -9.24 -6.72
N VAL A 338 16.55 -9.18 -8.04
CA VAL A 338 17.08 -8.09 -8.90
C VAL A 338 16.45 -6.74 -8.54
N LEU A 339 15.13 -6.70 -8.35
CA LEU A 339 14.42 -5.47 -7.98
C LEU A 339 14.81 -4.99 -6.58
N CYS A 340 15.05 -5.90 -5.63
CA CYS A 340 15.57 -5.55 -4.30
C CYS A 340 16.94 -4.86 -4.40
N LEU A 341 17.86 -5.39 -5.22
CA LEU A 341 19.14 -4.72 -5.47
C LEU A 341 18.94 -3.33 -6.06
N LEU A 342 18.13 -3.24 -7.13
CA LEU A 342 17.89 -1.99 -7.83
C LEU A 342 17.32 -0.93 -6.89
N ALA A 343 16.30 -1.29 -6.09
CA ALA A 343 15.68 -0.41 -5.12
C ALA A 343 16.68 0.07 -4.05
N ALA A 344 17.49 -0.85 -3.50
CA ALA A 344 18.52 -0.53 -2.53
C ALA A 344 19.60 0.40 -3.11
N SER A 345 20.07 0.11 -4.32
CA SER A 345 21.07 0.91 -5.03
C SER A 345 20.56 2.32 -5.33
N ILE A 346 19.36 2.47 -5.88
CA ILE A 346 18.75 3.78 -6.16
C ILE A 346 18.64 4.60 -4.88
N ASN A 347 18.05 4.02 -3.82
CA ASN A 347 17.83 4.73 -2.56
C ASN A 347 19.14 5.10 -1.85
N THR A 348 20.17 4.26 -1.92
CA THR A 348 21.48 4.55 -1.30
C THR A 348 22.27 5.55 -2.12
N ALA A 349 22.21 5.47 -3.45
CA ALA A 349 22.87 6.43 -4.34
C ALA A 349 22.23 7.83 -4.32
N ARG A 350 20.97 7.93 -3.84
CA ARG A 350 20.14 9.16 -3.81
C ARG A 350 19.89 9.73 -5.20
N VAL A 351 19.58 8.84 -6.13
CA VAL A 351 19.34 9.14 -7.54
C VAL A 351 17.83 9.09 -7.80
N PRO A 352 17.25 10.02 -8.59
CA PRO A 352 17.91 11.02 -9.44
C PRO A 352 18.30 12.33 -8.74
N GLU A 353 17.81 12.61 -7.54
CA GLU A 353 17.92 13.95 -6.94
C GLU A 353 19.36 14.44 -6.79
N ARG A 354 20.32 13.54 -6.53
CA ARG A 354 21.75 13.85 -6.48
C ARG A 354 22.28 14.38 -7.81
N TRP A 355 21.87 13.83 -8.94
CA TRP A 355 22.38 14.21 -10.26
C TRP A 355 21.95 15.61 -10.66
N PHE A 356 20.72 15.99 -10.32
CA PHE A 356 20.15 17.28 -10.71
C PHE A 356 20.44 18.39 -9.70
N THR A 357 20.84 18.06 -8.46
CA THR A 357 21.27 19.07 -7.47
C THR A 357 22.50 19.86 -7.94
N SER A 358 23.40 19.25 -8.74
CA SER A 358 24.60 19.93 -9.26
C SER A 358 24.28 21.03 -10.29
N LEU A 359 23.10 21.00 -10.92
CA LEU A 359 22.68 21.99 -11.91
C LEU A 359 22.05 23.24 -11.27
N GLU A 360 21.66 23.15 -10.00
CA GLU A 360 20.88 24.17 -9.29
C GLU A 360 21.73 25.03 -8.33
N ALA A 361 23.01 24.70 -8.15
CA ALA A 361 23.92 25.36 -7.23
C ALA A 361 24.50 26.68 -7.80
N LYS A 362 23.65 27.68 -8.06
CA LYS A 362 24.10 29.07 -8.21
C LYS A 362 23.06 30.05 -7.64
N HIS A 363 23.23 30.37 -6.35
CA HIS A 363 22.78 31.62 -5.71
C HIS A 363 21.28 31.88 -5.45
N ARG A 364 20.40 30.87 -5.44
CA ARG A 364 19.03 31.06 -4.91
C ARG A 364 18.54 29.85 -4.14
N ARG A 365 17.87 30.08 -2.99
CA ARG A 365 16.98 29.08 -2.35
C ARG A 365 15.88 28.75 -3.37
N LYS A 366 16.03 27.63 -4.07
CA LYS A 366 15.05 27.08 -4.99
C LYS A 366 14.69 25.67 -4.53
N PRO A 367 13.41 25.27 -4.63
CA PRO A 367 13.03 23.88 -4.44
C PRO A 367 13.82 23.02 -5.43
N GLY A 368 14.27 21.85 -4.99
CA GLY A 368 14.83 20.86 -5.89
C GLY A 368 13.74 20.26 -6.75
N LEU A 369 14.07 19.87 -7.99
CA LEU A 369 13.13 19.27 -8.93
C LEU A 369 12.41 18.02 -8.37
N PHE A 370 13.10 17.28 -7.50
CA PHE A 370 12.64 16.01 -6.93
C PHE A 370 12.19 16.13 -5.45
N ASP A 371 12.00 17.35 -4.93
CA ASP A 371 11.65 17.56 -3.52
C ASP A 371 10.30 16.91 -3.15
N TYR A 372 9.35 16.90 -4.09
CA TYR A 372 7.99 16.38 -3.87
C TYR A 372 7.73 15.04 -4.57
N TRP A 373 8.36 14.82 -5.73
CA TRP A 373 8.06 13.70 -6.61
C TRP A 373 9.33 13.04 -7.16
N LEU A 374 9.30 11.72 -7.31
CA LEU A 374 10.35 10.90 -7.95
C LEU A 374 11.74 11.04 -7.32
N ASN A 375 11.85 11.38 -6.04
CA ASN A 375 13.10 11.18 -5.31
C ASN A 375 13.39 9.68 -5.13
N SER A 376 14.64 9.34 -4.83
CA SER A 376 15.11 7.96 -4.70
C SER A 376 14.28 7.11 -3.74
N HIS A 377 13.76 7.73 -2.67
CA HIS A 377 13.00 7.03 -1.65
C HIS A 377 11.60 6.67 -2.15
N GLN A 378 10.94 7.58 -2.86
CA GLN A 378 9.66 7.30 -3.53
C GLN A 378 9.81 6.22 -4.60
N ILE A 379 10.88 6.29 -5.40
CA ILE A 379 11.17 5.25 -6.41
C ILE A 379 11.36 3.89 -5.74
N MET A 380 12.10 3.84 -4.63
CA MET A 380 12.26 2.62 -3.85
C MET A 380 10.91 2.08 -3.36
N HIS A 381 10.01 2.91 -2.82
CA HIS A 381 8.67 2.49 -2.41
C HIS A 381 7.83 1.92 -3.56
N LEU A 382 7.90 2.54 -4.74
CA LEU A 382 7.24 2.01 -5.94
C LEU A 382 7.83 0.65 -6.37
N LEU A 383 9.14 0.47 -6.28
CA LEU A 383 9.78 -0.83 -6.55
C LEU A 383 9.39 -1.87 -5.49
N VAL A 384 9.27 -1.49 -4.22
CA VAL A 384 8.80 -2.38 -3.14
C VAL A 384 7.38 -2.87 -3.40
N LEU A 385 6.50 -2.03 -3.93
CA LEU A 385 5.17 -2.47 -4.36
C LEU A 385 5.26 -3.58 -5.43
N VAL A 386 6.07 -3.37 -6.46
CA VAL A 386 6.29 -4.39 -7.52
C VAL A 386 6.88 -5.67 -6.93
N ILE A 387 7.87 -5.55 -6.05
CA ILE A 387 8.48 -6.69 -5.33
C ILE A 387 7.42 -7.49 -4.57
N ILE A 388 6.57 -6.83 -3.79
CA ILE A 388 5.50 -7.48 -3.02
C ILE A 388 4.50 -8.19 -3.96
N SER A 389 4.14 -7.56 -5.09
CA SER A 389 3.31 -8.21 -6.10
C SER A 389 3.98 -9.47 -6.66
N GLN A 390 5.28 -9.42 -6.97
CA GLN A 390 6.02 -10.59 -7.45
C GLN A 390 6.11 -11.71 -6.40
N ILE A 391 6.31 -11.37 -5.11
CA ILE A 391 6.28 -12.34 -4.01
C ILE A 391 4.92 -13.03 -3.93
N TYR A 392 3.83 -12.26 -3.92
CA TYR A 392 2.47 -12.81 -3.87
C TYR A 392 2.16 -13.71 -5.06
N LEU A 393 2.44 -13.22 -6.26
CA LEU A 393 2.19 -13.94 -7.51
C LEU A 393 3.08 -15.18 -7.65
N GLY A 394 4.33 -15.14 -7.18
CA GLY A 394 5.23 -16.30 -7.13
C GLY A 394 4.74 -17.35 -6.13
N ALA A 395 4.38 -16.93 -4.92
CA ALA A 395 3.85 -17.82 -3.90
C ALA A 395 2.53 -18.48 -4.33
N HIS A 396 1.63 -17.73 -4.98
CA HIS A 396 0.38 -18.29 -5.51
C HIS A 396 0.64 -19.36 -6.59
N LYS A 397 1.61 -19.15 -7.48
CA LYS A 397 2.00 -20.14 -8.50
C LYS A 397 2.60 -21.40 -7.87
N ASP A 398 3.51 -21.24 -6.91
CA ASP A 398 4.07 -22.39 -6.17
C ASP A 398 2.98 -23.13 -5.39
N TYR A 399 2.00 -22.44 -4.81
CA TYR A 399 0.83 -23.06 -4.16
C TYR A 399 0.03 -23.91 -5.15
N ILE A 400 -0.34 -23.36 -6.32
CA ILE A 400 -1.07 -24.12 -7.36
C ILE A 400 -0.27 -25.34 -7.78
N HIS A 401 1.02 -25.15 -8.11
CA HIS A 401 1.91 -26.24 -8.48
C HIS A 401 1.99 -27.31 -7.37
N HIS A 402 2.09 -26.90 -6.12
CA HIS A 402 2.10 -27.82 -4.98
C HIS A 402 0.80 -28.64 -4.90
N THR A 403 -0.36 -27.99 -5.01
CA THR A 403 -1.65 -28.68 -4.93
C THR A 403 -1.88 -29.66 -6.08
N HIS A 404 -1.36 -29.38 -7.27
CA HIS A 404 -1.46 -30.28 -8.42
C HIS A 404 -0.53 -31.50 -8.31
N ASN A 405 0.59 -31.38 -7.59
CA ASN A 405 1.61 -32.41 -7.45
C ASN A 405 1.62 -33.05 -6.04
N LEU A 406 0.48 -33.03 -5.35
CA LEU A 406 0.36 -33.64 -4.02
C LEU A 406 0.73 -35.13 -4.07
N GLY A 407 1.71 -35.53 -3.25
CA GLY A 407 2.17 -36.91 -3.15
C GLY A 407 3.22 -37.34 -4.19
N GLN A 408 3.56 -36.48 -5.15
CA GLN A 408 4.61 -36.75 -6.12
C GLN A 408 5.92 -36.13 -5.63
N CYS A 409 6.76 -36.93 -4.98
CA CYS A 409 8.18 -36.64 -4.92
C CYS A 409 8.86 -37.54 -5.94
N PRO A 410 9.54 -37.00 -6.96
CA PRO A 410 10.39 -37.83 -7.80
C PRO A 410 11.38 -38.51 -6.86
N MET A 411 11.32 -39.84 -6.79
CA MET A 411 12.38 -40.62 -6.17
C MET A 411 13.66 -40.18 -6.86
N VAL A 412 14.57 -39.53 -6.14
CA VAL A 412 15.91 -39.26 -6.67
C VAL A 412 16.48 -40.63 -6.99
N PRO A 413 16.76 -40.97 -8.27
CA PRO A 413 17.45 -42.20 -8.56
C PRO A 413 18.80 -42.09 -7.87
N VAL A 414 19.03 -42.89 -6.84
CA VAL A 414 20.37 -43.02 -6.26
C VAL A 414 21.17 -43.78 -7.30
N PRO A 415 22.16 -43.17 -7.97
CA PRO A 415 22.96 -43.87 -8.96
C PRO A 415 23.66 -45.04 -8.25
N GLY A 416 23.29 -46.27 -8.60
CA GLY A 416 23.82 -47.49 -7.98
C GLY A 416 22.83 -48.33 -7.15
N LEU A 417 21.57 -47.93 -6.98
CA LEU A 417 20.54 -48.76 -6.31
C LEU A 417 19.50 -49.39 -7.26
N GLU A 418 19.57 -49.10 -8.56
CA GLU A 418 18.67 -49.69 -9.56
C GLU A 418 18.67 -51.24 -9.62
N PRO A 419 19.76 -51.96 -9.32
CA PRO A 419 19.71 -53.43 -9.38
C PRO A 419 18.94 -54.06 -8.21
N LEU A 420 18.85 -53.39 -7.05
CA LEU A 420 18.35 -54.03 -5.81
C LEU A 420 16.81 -54.05 -5.71
N VAL A 421 16.14 -53.10 -6.38
CA VAL A 421 14.66 -53.04 -6.39
C VAL A 421 14.08 -53.96 -7.48
N ALA A 422 14.82 -54.21 -8.55
CA ALA A 422 14.40 -55.17 -9.58
C ALA A 422 14.33 -56.62 -9.02
N ASP A 423 15.25 -56.99 -8.13
CA ASP A 423 15.34 -58.34 -7.57
C ASP A 423 14.22 -58.68 -6.56
N LEU A 424 13.67 -57.67 -5.87
CA LEU A 424 12.53 -57.86 -4.95
C LEU A 424 11.17 -57.86 -5.64
N SER A 425 11.12 -57.48 -6.92
CA SER A 425 9.91 -57.55 -7.76
C SER A 425 9.82 -58.84 -8.59
N GLY A 426 10.75 -59.77 -8.37
CA GLY A 426 10.80 -61.10 -8.96
C GLY A 426 9.54 -61.91 -8.71
N ARG A 427 8.55 -61.72 -9.58
CA ARG A 427 7.55 -62.73 -9.92
C ARG A 427 8.31 -63.95 -10.47
N THR A 428 8.35 -65.01 -9.69
CA THR A 428 8.03 -66.38 -10.12
C THR A 428 7.46 -67.13 -8.94
#